data_AF-A0AAD3WUU2-F1
#
_entry.id   AF-A0AAD3WUU2-F1
#
_cell.length_a   1.000
_cell.length_b   1.000
_cell.length_c   1.000
_cell.angle_alpha   90.00
_cell.angle_beta   90.00
_cell.angle_gamma   90.00
#
_symmetry.space_group_name_H-M   'P 1'
#
loop_
_entity.id
_entity.type
_entity.pdbx_description
1 polymer ?
#
loop_
_entity_poly.entity_id
_entity_poly.type
_entity_poly.pdbx_seq_one_letter_code
_entity_poly.pdbx_strand_id
1 'polypeptide(L)'
;MHTINTGDQFRTLTNGLTSPYPKLSKRMTKADLAKCNQWLMENAAAEANRQGNDFAKHQFEHLNPKNWTTADSESALQFTFGAQYVDGRIAKLKVGSEEKPTIDEQIDVQLDPMISWAFC
;
A
#
# COMPACT_ATOMS: atom_id res chain seq x y z
N MET A 1 -1.17 -0.79 -13.17
CA MET A 1 -0.92 -1.04 -11.73
C MET A 1 0.59 -1.01 -11.50
N HIS A 2 1.08 -0.48 -10.38
CA HIS A 2 2.51 -0.53 -10.03
C HIS A 2 2.71 -1.50 -8.85
N THR A 3 3.82 -2.20 -8.83
CA THR A 3 4.17 -3.20 -7.80
C THR A 3 5.16 -2.56 -6.84
N ILE A 4 4.96 -2.72 -5.53
CA ILE A 4 5.96 -2.28 -4.53
C ILE A 4 7.14 -3.24 -4.58
N ASN A 5 8.31 -2.71 -4.86
CA ASN A 5 9.57 -3.45 -4.85
C ASN A 5 10.31 -3.22 -3.53
N THR A 6 11.18 -4.18 -3.20
CA THR A 6 12.14 -4.00 -2.10
C THR A 6 13.01 -2.78 -2.36
N GLY A 7 13.20 -1.96 -1.34
CA GLY A 7 14.00 -0.74 -1.41
C GLY A 7 13.21 0.50 -1.81
N ASP A 8 11.95 0.38 -2.23
CA ASP A 8 11.11 1.53 -2.57
C ASP A 8 10.94 2.44 -1.35
N GLN A 9 10.94 3.75 -1.59
CA GLN A 9 10.69 4.77 -0.58
C GLN A 9 9.47 5.59 -0.97
N PHE A 10 8.67 5.94 0.04
CA PHE A 10 7.41 6.63 -0.15
C PHE A 10 7.47 8.00 0.52
N ARG A 11 6.73 8.97 -0.03
CA ARG A 11 6.55 10.28 0.60
C ARG A 11 5.44 10.20 1.65
N THR A 12 5.69 10.74 2.83
CA THR A 12 4.73 10.86 3.92
C THR A 12 3.97 12.18 3.86
N LEU A 13 2.98 12.35 4.74
CA LEU A 13 2.18 13.57 4.83
C LEU A 13 3.01 14.84 5.06
N THR A 14 4.06 14.76 5.88
CA THR A 14 5.00 15.88 6.12
C THR A 14 6.04 16.06 5.01
N ASN A 15 5.85 15.45 3.83
CA ASN A 15 6.84 15.41 2.74
C ASN A 15 8.18 14.74 3.09
N GLY A 16 8.23 14.01 4.21
CA GLY A 16 9.36 13.18 4.55
C GLY A 16 9.43 11.92 3.67
N LEU A 17 10.62 11.34 3.55
CA LEU A 17 10.76 10.00 2.95
C LEU A 17 10.70 8.95 4.05
N THR A 18 10.11 7.80 3.72
CA THR A 18 10.16 6.60 4.56
C THR A 18 11.53 5.93 4.48
N SER A 19 11.82 5.04 5.42
CA SER A 19 12.90 4.07 5.24
C SER A 19 12.61 3.17 4.02
N PRO A 20 13.63 2.58 3.39
CA PRO A 20 13.44 1.68 2.25
C PRO A 20 12.54 0.49 2.61
N TYR A 21 11.64 0.12 1.71
CA TYR A 21 10.71 -0.97 1.92
C TYR A 21 11.46 -2.30 2.11
N PRO A 22 11.08 -3.13 3.11
CA PRO A 22 11.87 -4.28 3.51
C PRO A 22 12.00 -5.33 2.41
N LYS A 23 13.08 -6.11 2.50
CA LYS A 23 13.27 -7.29 1.63
C LYS A 23 12.37 -8.43 2.10
N LEU A 24 11.51 -8.87 1.20
CA LEU A 24 10.55 -9.95 1.44
C LEU A 24 10.95 -11.21 0.66
N SER A 25 10.52 -12.36 1.16
CA SER A 25 10.67 -13.63 0.42
C SER A 25 9.74 -13.66 -0.78
N LYS A 26 10.07 -14.45 -1.81
CA LYS A 26 9.22 -14.61 -3.02
C LYS A 26 7.78 -14.99 -2.70
N ARG A 27 7.59 -15.85 -1.68
CA ARG A 27 6.27 -16.16 -1.13
C ARG A 27 6.16 -15.52 0.24
N MET A 28 5.15 -14.68 0.42
CA MET A 28 4.91 -13.96 1.68
C MET A 28 4.78 -14.94 2.85
N THR A 29 5.66 -14.79 3.85
CA THR A 29 5.62 -15.57 5.10
C THR A 29 5.07 -14.71 6.24
N LYS A 30 4.69 -15.33 7.36
CA LYS A 30 4.30 -14.59 8.58
C LYS A 30 5.44 -13.70 9.10
N ALA A 31 6.69 -14.14 8.95
CA ALA A 31 7.85 -13.35 9.33
C ALA A 31 8.03 -12.13 8.42
N ASP A 32 7.77 -12.28 7.13
CA ASP A 32 7.81 -11.16 6.18
C ASP A 32 6.67 -10.16 6.43
N LEU A 33 5.48 -10.65 6.78
CA LEU A 33 4.39 -9.76 7.23
C LEU A 33 4.78 -8.96 8.48
N ALA A 34 5.40 -9.62 9.47
CA ALA A 34 5.88 -8.92 10.67
C ALA A 34 6.96 -7.87 10.35
N LYS A 35 7.82 -8.10 9.35
CA LYS A 35 8.78 -7.09 8.88
C LYS A 35 8.08 -5.90 8.22
N CYS A 36 7.05 -6.13 7.41
CA CYS A 36 6.26 -5.05 6.81
C CYS A 36 5.57 -4.21 7.90
N ASN A 37 4.98 -4.88 8.90
CA ASN A 37 4.32 -4.22 10.01
C ASN A 37 5.30 -3.42 10.85
N GLN A 38 6.46 -3.98 11.15
CA GLN A 38 7.54 -3.28 11.85
C GLN A 38 8.01 -2.05 11.06
N TRP A 39 8.22 -2.19 9.75
CA TRP A 39 8.58 -1.07 8.89
C TRP A 39 7.51 0.03 8.92
N LEU A 40 6.23 -0.33 8.86
CA LEU A 40 5.13 0.64 8.91
C LEU A 40 5.07 1.35 10.26
N MET A 41 5.22 0.60 11.35
CA MET A 41 5.28 1.11 12.72
C MET A 41 6.39 2.15 12.91
N GLU A 42 7.61 1.83 12.49
CA GLU A 42 8.78 2.71 12.59
C GLU A 42 8.59 4.00 11.79
N ASN A 43 8.02 3.90 10.58
CA ASN A 43 7.74 5.07 9.76
C ASN A 43 6.60 5.93 10.32
N ALA A 44 5.58 5.33 10.92
CA ALA A 44 4.50 6.05 11.59
C ALA A 44 5.01 6.81 12.83
N ALA A 45 5.86 6.18 13.65
CA ALA A 45 6.49 6.84 14.79
C ALA A 45 7.43 7.98 14.35
N ALA A 46 8.20 7.78 13.27
CA ALA A 46 9.04 8.82 12.70
C ALA A 46 8.21 10.00 12.15
N GLU A 47 7.08 9.71 11.52
CA GLU A 47 6.14 10.73 11.07
C GLU A 47 5.54 11.52 12.24
N ALA A 48 5.15 10.83 13.31
CA ALA A 48 4.62 11.48 14.52
C ALA A 48 5.67 12.41 15.15
N ASN A 49 6.93 11.97 15.17
CA ASN A 49 8.04 12.79 15.61
C ASN A 49 8.26 14.02 14.71
N ARG A 50 8.11 13.90 13.37
CA ARG A 50 8.19 15.03 12.44
C ARG A 50 7.07 16.05 12.65
N GLN A 51 5.87 15.59 13.01
CA GLN A 51 4.72 16.44 13.32
C GLN A 51 4.77 17.04 14.73
N GLY A 52 5.69 16.58 15.59
CA GLY A 52 5.74 16.97 17.00
C GLY A 52 4.58 16.39 17.84
N ASN A 53 4.04 15.24 17.45
CA ASN A 53 2.93 14.58 18.13
C ASN A 53 3.43 13.39 18.98
N ASP A 54 3.79 13.67 20.23
CA ASP A 54 4.31 12.65 21.15
C ASP A 54 3.28 11.58 21.53
N PHE A 55 1.99 11.95 21.56
CA PHE A 55 0.92 10.99 21.84
C PHE A 55 0.84 9.91 20.76
N ALA A 56 0.79 10.31 19.50
CA ALA A 56 0.75 9.38 18.37
C ALA A 56 2.05 8.58 18.28
N LYS A 57 3.21 9.21 18.55
CA LYS A 57 4.50 8.54 18.60
C LYS A 57 4.48 7.37 19.59
N HIS A 58 4.07 7.61 20.83
CA HIS A 58 3.97 6.56 21.83
C HIS A 58 2.96 5.47 21.47
N GLN A 59 1.84 5.83 20.84
CA GLN A 59 0.88 4.83 20.35
C GLN A 59 1.55 3.86 19.37
N PHE A 60 2.28 4.37 18.38
CA PHE A 60 2.93 3.53 17.38
C PHE A 60 4.14 2.76 17.93
N GLU A 61 4.94 3.35 18.82
CA GLU A 61 6.09 2.68 19.44
C GLU A 61 5.70 1.44 20.27
N HIS A 62 4.47 1.39 20.80
CA HIS A 62 3.98 0.28 21.61
C HIS A 62 3.16 -0.76 20.81
N LEU A 63 3.02 -0.59 19.50
CA LEU A 63 2.39 -1.62 18.67
C LEU A 63 3.23 -2.89 18.67
N ASN A 64 2.56 -4.04 18.52
CA ASN A 64 3.24 -5.34 18.47
C ASN A 64 3.25 -5.88 17.03
N PRO A 65 4.39 -5.85 16.31
CA PRO A 65 4.49 -6.33 14.93
C PRO A 65 4.08 -7.79 14.74
N LYS A 66 4.17 -8.62 15.80
CA LYS A 66 3.80 -10.04 15.78
C LYS A 66 2.32 -10.29 16.03
N ASN A 67 1.62 -9.35 16.67
CA ASN A 67 0.19 -9.41 16.94
C ASN A 67 -0.49 -8.16 16.37
N TRP A 68 -0.35 -8.00 15.05
CA TRP A 68 -0.80 -6.83 14.32
C TRP A 68 -2.23 -7.05 13.84
N THR A 69 -3.13 -6.12 14.17
CA THR A 69 -4.51 -6.16 13.71
C THR A 69 -4.69 -5.34 12.43
N THR A 70 -5.83 -5.53 11.76
CA THR A 70 -6.20 -4.68 10.61
C THR A 70 -6.27 -3.21 11.03
N ALA A 71 -6.87 -2.89 12.17
CA ALA A 71 -6.98 -1.52 12.66
C ALA A 71 -5.61 -0.85 12.91
N ASP A 72 -4.61 -1.61 13.39
CA ASP A 72 -3.24 -1.09 13.56
C ASP A 72 -2.62 -0.74 12.20
N SER A 73 -2.89 -1.56 11.18
CA SER A 73 -2.45 -1.30 9.81
C SER A 73 -3.10 -0.04 9.25
N GLU A 74 -4.42 0.05 9.33
CA GLU A 74 -5.20 1.17 8.78
C GLU A 74 -4.84 2.49 9.47
N SER A 75 -4.72 2.48 10.80
CA SER A 75 -4.35 3.66 11.59
C SER A 75 -2.93 4.15 11.26
N ALA A 76 -1.94 3.25 11.20
CA ALA A 76 -0.57 3.62 10.86
C ALA A 76 -0.43 4.10 9.41
N LEU A 77 -1.16 3.49 8.46
CA LEU A 77 -1.20 3.94 7.06
C LEU A 77 -1.86 5.31 6.92
N GLN A 78 -3.00 5.50 7.56
CA GLN A 78 -3.72 6.76 7.55
C GLN A 78 -2.88 7.87 8.16
N PHE A 79 -2.17 7.59 9.26
CA PHE A 79 -1.31 8.57 9.91
C PHE A 79 -0.07 8.91 9.07
N THR A 80 0.54 7.91 8.43
CA THR A 80 1.80 8.11 7.67
C THR A 80 1.56 8.73 6.29
N PHE A 81 0.50 8.30 5.62
CA PHE A 81 0.27 8.58 4.20
C PHE A 81 -1.09 9.24 3.90
N GLY A 82 -2.00 9.31 4.87
CA GLY A 82 -3.32 9.91 4.73
C GLY A 82 -4.43 8.93 4.36
N ALA A 83 -5.65 9.46 4.29
CA ALA A 83 -6.89 8.70 4.09
C ALA A 83 -7.00 7.95 2.74
N GLN A 84 -6.09 8.19 1.80
CA GLN A 84 -6.07 7.48 0.52
C GLN A 84 -5.66 6.00 0.67
N TYR A 85 -5.14 5.60 1.83
CA TYR A 85 -4.47 4.31 2.06
C TYR A 85 -5.10 3.46 3.16
N VAL A 86 -6.35 3.75 3.51
CA VAL A 86 -7.09 3.09 4.58
C VAL A 86 -7.42 1.62 4.25
N ASP A 87 -7.45 1.21 2.98
CA ASP A 87 -7.67 -0.20 2.59
C ASP A 87 -6.46 -1.14 2.81
N GLY A 88 -5.45 -0.72 3.59
CA GLY A 88 -4.24 -1.52 3.81
C GLY A 88 -3.23 -1.50 2.65
N ARG A 89 -3.38 -0.57 1.69
CA ARG A 89 -2.54 -0.47 0.48
C ARG A 89 -1.82 0.87 0.47
N ILE A 90 -0.50 0.87 0.28
CA ILE A 90 0.30 2.09 0.09
C ILE A 90 0.29 2.40 -1.40
N ALA A 91 -0.25 3.55 -1.82
CA ALA A 91 -0.63 3.81 -3.22
C ALA A 91 -1.62 2.72 -3.72
N LYS A 92 -2.11 2.79 -4.96
CA LYS A 92 -2.92 1.71 -5.58
C LYS A 92 -2.10 0.39 -5.78
N LEU A 93 -1.14 0.10 -4.91
CA LEU A 93 -0.10 -0.90 -5.06
C LEU A 93 -0.42 -2.09 -4.15
N LYS A 94 -0.47 -3.28 -4.76
CA LYS A 94 -0.55 -4.55 -4.05
C LYS A 94 0.87 -4.90 -3.59
N VAL A 95 1.07 -5.16 -2.31
CA VAL A 95 2.26 -5.88 -1.84
C VAL A 95 2.20 -7.29 -2.42
N GLY A 96 3.28 -7.70 -3.07
CA GLY A 96 3.33 -8.79 -4.06
C GLY A 96 2.46 -10.03 -3.80
N SER A 97 1.64 -10.34 -4.80
CA SER A 97 1.42 -11.71 -5.26
C SER A 97 1.54 -11.65 -6.79
N GLU A 98 2.50 -12.36 -7.37
CA GLU A 98 2.61 -12.56 -8.82
C GLU A 98 1.25 -13.03 -9.37
N GLU A 99 0.55 -12.17 -10.12
CA GLU A 99 -0.48 -12.63 -11.05
C GLU A 99 0.23 -12.89 -12.37
N LYS A 100 0.27 -14.17 -12.76
CA LYS A 100 0.70 -14.60 -14.09
C LYS A 100 -0.14 -13.87 -15.14
N PRO A 101 0.42 -13.52 -16.31
CA PRO A 101 -0.36 -12.92 -17.38
C PRO A 101 -1.37 -13.96 -17.88
N THR A 102 -2.65 -13.76 -17.58
CA THR A 102 -3.74 -14.44 -18.28
C THR A 102 -3.81 -13.82 -19.67
N ILE A 103 -3.65 -14.67 -20.67
CA ILE A 103 -3.71 -14.36 -22.09
C ILE A 103 -5.00 -13.61 -22.39
N ASP A 104 -4.88 -12.48 -23.08
CA ASP A 104 -5.99 -11.64 -23.55
C ASP A 104 -7.01 -12.48 -24.32
N GLU A 105 -8.18 -12.70 -23.73
CA GLU A 105 -9.35 -13.15 -24.49
C GLU A 105 -9.90 -11.92 -25.22
N GLN A 106 -9.67 -11.91 -26.53
CA GLN A 106 -10.14 -10.91 -27.47
C GLN A 106 -11.65 -10.73 -27.30
N ILE A 107 -12.07 -9.55 -26.85
CA ILE A 107 -13.46 -9.14 -26.93
C ILE A 107 -13.71 -8.77 -28.39
N ASP A 108 -14.24 -9.72 -29.13
CA ASP A 108 -14.83 -9.50 -30.45
C ASP A 108 -16.07 -8.63 -30.25
N VAL A 109 -15.90 -7.31 -30.37
CA VAL A 109 -17.03 -6.37 -30.31
C VAL A 109 -17.76 -6.46 -31.64
N GLN A 110 -18.71 -7.38 -31.71
CA GLN A 110 -19.73 -7.43 -32.75
C GLN A 110 -20.61 -6.17 -32.60
N LEU A 111 -20.24 -5.08 -33.30
CA LEU A 111 -21.06 -3.89 -33.45
C LEU A 111 -22.30 -4.25 -34.26
N ASP A 112 -23.47 -4.20 -33.62
CA ASP A 112 -24.77 -4.34 -34.26
C ASP A 112 -25.00 -3.18 -35.28
N PRO A 113 -25.37 -3.44 -36.54
CA PRO A 113 -25.35 -2.44 -37.61
C PRO A 113 -26.68 -1.67 -37.66
N MET A 114 -26.93 -0.79 -36.69
CA MET A 114 -28.21 -0.07 -36.60
C MET A 114 -28.05 1.38 -36.12
N ILE A 115 -27.24 2.21 -36.80
CA ILE A 115 -27.43 3.67 -37.00
C ILE A 115 -26.42 4.11 -38.08
N SER A 116 -26.87 4.28 -39.33
CA SER A 116 -26.04 4.82 -40.43
C SER A 116 -26.83 5.72 -41.40
N TRP A 117 -28.06 6.14 -41.09
CA TRP A 117 -28.93 6.79 -42.08
C TRP A 117 -29.46 8.16 -41.61
N ALA A 118 -28.61 8.99 -41.00
CA ALA A 118 -28.97 10.36 -40.62
C ALA A 118 -27.98 11.45 -41.06
N PHE A 119 -27.06 11.14 -41.99
CA PHE A 119 -26.20 12.13 -42.64
C PHE A 119 -26.04 11.81 -44.12
N CYS A 120 -27.07 12.11 -44.91
CA CYS A 120 -27.05 12.44 -46.35
C CYS A 120 -28.30 13.25 -46.66
#